data_AF-A0A3P7MPF5-F1
#
_entry.id   AF-A0A3P7MPF5-F1
#
_cell.length_a   1.000
_cell.length_b   1.000
_cell.length_c   1.000
_cell.angle_alpha   90.00
_cell.angle_beta   90.00
_cell.angle_gamma   90.00
#
_symmetry.space_group_name_H-M   'P 1'
#
loop_
_entity.id
_entity.type
_entity.pdbx_description
1 polymer ?
#
loop_
_entity_poly.entity_id
_entity_poly.type
_entity_poly.pdbx_seq_one_letter_code
_entity_poly.pdbx_strand_id
1 'polypeptide(L)'
;MVYLEKTYITDNTLDYLRLIQILRLFDIDRQMTTFRLFKNMIVLGKWELLAAYNITFMVCLTMVNLVYISENEGFILQMPQNTSEITRSEAFPSLAHTWWFTLISIETVGYGDIVPTRGITRVIVCLFGYAAYCTFVTASTQISVGLTLMMEEDSKKECENKLRNTAASLIQFWFRFHLAGVEDRKMTEYFRRVCFKLYLTAKRGHRNRQLMTKLREKVER
;
A
#
# COMPACT_ATOMS: atom_id res chain seq x y z
N MET A 1 3.85 31.48 26.44
CA MET A 1 4.15 32.02 25.09
C MET A 1 5.48 32.73 25.18
N VAL A 2 6.54 32.17 24.58
CA VAL A 2 7.87 32.76 24.59
C VAL A 2 7.90 33.85 23.51
N TYR A 3 7.91 35.11 23.92
CA TYR A 3 8.17 36.25 23.03
C TYR A 3 9.67 36.29 22.74
N LEU A 4 10.10 35.52 21.74
CA LEU A 4 11.44 35.67 21.17
C LEU A 4 11.47 36.97 20.34
N GLU A 5 12.38 37.83 20.73
CA GLU A 5 12.69 39.11 20.10
C GLU A 5 12.97 38.90 18.59
N LYS A 6 12.06 39.39 17.74
CA LYS A 6 12.06 39.18 16.27
C LYS A 6 13.29 39.74 15.54
N THR A 7 14.19 40.42 16.23
CA THR A 7 15.27 41.23 15.65
C THR A 7 16.53 40.41 15.30
N TYR A 8 16.67 39.18 15.82
CA TYR A 8 17.87 38.33 15.63
C TYR A 8 17.61 37.03 14.87
N ILE A 9 16.38 36.75 14.47
CA ILE A 9 16.03 35.50 13.81
C ILE A 9 16.03 35.75 12.30
N THR A 10 17.06 35.27 11.61
CA THR A 10 17.09 35.22 10.13
C THR A 10 15.93 34.38 9.61
N ASP A 11 15.32 34.78 8.48
CA ASP A 11 14.15 34.08 7.91
C ASP A 11 14.40 32.58 7.70
N ASN A 12 15.62 32.20 7.30
CA ASN A 12 16.05 30.81 7.19
C ASN A 12 15.88 30.04 8.51
N THR A 13 16.17 30.67 9.65
CA THR A 13 16.03 30.05 10.98
C THR A 13 14.56 29.77 11.30
N LEU A 14 13.62 30.63 10.86
CA LEU A 14 12.18 30.37 11.01
C LEU A 14 11.73 29.19 10.15
N ASP A 15 12.25 29.05 8.94
CA ASP A 15 11.93 27.92 8.06
C ASP A 15 12.50 26.60 8.59
N TYR A 16 13.72 26.60 9.15
CA TYR A 16 14.25 25.43 9.84
C TYR A 16 13.43 25.07 11.08
N LEU A 17 12.98 26.06 11.86
CA LEU A 17 12.12 25.81 13.02
C LEU A 17 10.76 25.22 12.61
N ARG A 18 10.16 25.68 11.51
CA ARG A 18 8.94 25.09 10.93
C ARG A 18 9.16 23.66 10.45
N LEU A 19 10.29 23.40 9.79
CA LEU A 19 10.66 22.04 9.36
C LEU A 19 10.88 21.10 10.55
N ILE A 20 11.55 21.56 11.61
CA ILE A 20 11.72 20.80 12.86
C ILE A 20 10.37 20.54 13.52
N GLN A 21 9.44 21.49 13.50
CA GLN A 21 8.08 21.29 14.00
C GLN A 21 7.34 20.18 13.24
N ILE A 22 7.48 20.11 11.91
CA ILE A 22 6.92 19.03 11.09
C ILE A 22 7.64 17.70 11.40
N LEU A 23 8.96 17.71 11.55
CA LEU A 23 9.73 16.50 11.88
C LEU A 23 9.37 15.92 13.25
N ARG A 24 9.03 16.76 14.24
CA ARG A 24 8.52 16.29 15.55
C ARG A 24 7.25 15.44 15.44
N LEU A 25 6.50 15.52 14.34
CA LEU A 25 5.34 14.65 14.11
C LEU A 25 5.77 13.18 13.90
N PHE A 26 7.00 12.92 13.41
CA PHE A 26 7.52 11.56 13.24
C PHE A 26 7.82 10.86 14.57
N ASP A 27 8.14 11.63 15.63
CA ASP A 27 8.38 11.06 16.96
C ASP A 27 7.13 10.41 17.58
N ILE A 28 5.94 10.71 17.06
CA ILE A 28 4.68 10.06 17.47
C ILE A 28 4.74 8.55 17.19
N ASP A 29 5.37 8.12 16.09
CA ASP A 29 5.60 6.71 15.79
C ASP A 29 6.93 6.22 16.41
N ARG A 30 7.01 6.25 17.74
CA ARG A 30 8.22 5.93 18.52
C ARG A 30 8.86 4.58 18.16
N GLN A 31 8.08 3.59 17.72
CA GLN A 31 8.56 2.25 17.39
C GLN A 31 8.68 2.00 15.88
N MET A 32 8.39 3.01 15.05
CA MET A 32 8.32 2.89 13.59
C MET A 32 7.49 1.69 13.15
N THR A 33 6.42 1.39 13.90
CA THR A 33 5.64 0.18 13.68
C THR A 33 4.91 0.27 12.34
N THR A 34 4.41 1.46 11.99
CA THR A 34 3.72 1.72 10.72
C THR A 34 4.68 1.55 9.54
N PHE A 35 5.89 2.11 9.63
CA PHE A 35 6.91 1.98 8.60
C PHE A 35 7.37 0.53 8.42
N ARG A 36 7.47 -0.23 9.51
CA ARG A 36 7.83 -1.64 9.47
C ARG A 36 6.75 -2.48 8.81
N LEU A 37 5.47 -2.23 9.13
CA LEU A 37 4.34 -2.88 8.48
C LEU A 37 4.31 -2.58 6.98
N PHE A 38 4.46 -1.31 6.61
CA PHE A 38 4.51 -0.87 5.21
C PHE A 38 5.68 -1.52 4.45
N LYS A 39 6.87 -1.59 5.05
CA LYS A 39 8.02 -2.29 4.48
C LYS A 39 7.73 -3.77 4.27
N ASN A 40 7.18 -4.45 5.27
CA ASN A 40 6.87 -5.87 5.17
C ASN A 40 5.87 -6.14 4.04
N MET A 41 4.86 -5.28 3.91
CA MET A 41 3.87 -5.32 2.83
C MET A 41 4.52 -5.22 1.45
N ILE A 42 5.40 -4.25 1.24
CA ILE A 42 6.12 -4.11 -0.03
C ILE A 42 6.99 -5.35 -0.30
N VAL A 43 7.67 -5.88 0.72
CA VAL A 43 8.53 -7.06 0.57
C VAL A 43 7.74 -8.31 0.19
N LEU A 44 6.53 -8.48 0.75
CA LEU A 44 5.64 -9.61 0.45
C LEU A 44 5.24 -9.61 -1.02
N GLY A 45 4.82 -8.45 -1.55
CA GLY A 45 4.34 -8.29 -2.92
C GLY A 45 5.36 -7.76 -3.93
N LYS A 46 6.66 -7.74 -3.60
CA LYS A 46 7.67 -6.95 -4.34
C LYS A 46 7.74 -7.25 -5.83
N TRP A 47 7.56 -8.51 -6.23
CA TRP A 47 7.66 -8.93 -7.63
C TRP A 47 6.43 -8.54 -8.43
N GLU A 48 5.25 -8.71 -7.85
CA GLU A 48 3.97 -8.34 -8.47
C GLU A 48 3.86 -6.82 -8.61
N LEU A 49 4.26 -6.09 -7.56
CA LEU A 49 4.30 -4.63 -7.54
C LEU A 49 5.31 -4.08 -8.55
N LEU A 50 6.52 -4.66 -8.60
CA LEU A 50 7.54 -4.25 -9.55
C LEU A 50 7.09 -4.49 -11.00
N ALA A 51 6.44 -5.62 -11.27
CA ALA A 51 5.89 -5.93 -12.59
C ALA A 51 4.80 -4.93 -13.00
N ALA A 52 3.85 -4.62 -12.11
CA ALA A 52 2.78 -3.67 -12.38
C ALA A 52 3.32 -2.25 -12.65
N TYR A 53 4.29 -1.81 -11.83
CA TYR A 53 4.94 -0.51 -12.03
C TYR A 53 5.76 -0.45 -13.32
N ASN A 54 6.46 -1.55 -13.67
CA ASN A 54 7.22 -1.63 -14.92
C ASN A 54 6.31 -1.55 -16.15
N ILE A 55 5.18 -2.28 -16.16
CA ILE A 55 4.19 -2.21 -17.23
C ILE A 55 3.64 -0.79 -17.36
N THR A 56 3.25 -0.17 -16.24
CA THR A 56 2.77 1.22 -16.21
C THR A 56 3.81 2.15 -16.82
N PHE A 57 5.07 2.06 -16.39
CA PHE A 57 6.16 2.88 -16.89
C PHE A 57 6.37 2.72 -18.40
N MET A 58 6.30 1.49 -18.93
CA MET A 58 6.41 1.24 -20.37
C MET A 58 5.26 1.87 -21.16
N VAL A 59 4.02 1.75 -20.68
CA VAL A 59 2.86 2.40 -21.31
C VAL A 59 3.00 3.92 -21.27
N CYS A 60 3.40 4.51 -20.15
CA CYS A 60 3.67 5.94 -20.03
C CYS A 60 4.75 6.40 -21.01
N LEU A 61 5.86 5.66 -21.11
CA LEU A 61 6.95 5.98 -22.03
C LEU A 61 6.45 5.99 -23.48
N THR A 62 5.64 5.00 -23.88
CA THR A 62 5.04 4.99 -25.22
C THR A 62 4.08 6.16 -25.44
N MET A 63 3.23 6.47 -24.46
CA MET A 63 2.30 7.60 -24.53
C MET A 63 3.03 8.93 -24.68
N VAL A 64 4.05 9.18 -23.87
CA VAL A 64 4.86 10.41 -23.90
C VAL A 64 5.50 10.61 -25.27
N ASN A 65 6.13 9.57 -25.82
CA ASN A 65 6.75 9.66 -27.14
C ASN A 65 5.72 9.92 -28.24
N LEU A 66 4.58 9.22 -28.22
CA LEU A 66 3.51 9.42 -29.21
C LEU A 66 2.88 10.80 -29.13
N VAL A 67 2.65 11.33 -27.92
CA VAL A 67 2.11 12.69 -27.73
C VAL A 67 3.11 13.74 -28.22
N TYR A 68 4.39 13.60 -27.86
CA TYR A 68 5.43 14.52 -28.30
C TYR A 68 5.58 14.57 -29.83
N ILE A 69 5.66 13.40 -30.49
CA ILE A 69 5.77 13.31 -31.95
C ILE A 69 4.50 13.84 -32.62
N SER A 70 3.33 13.44 -32.13
CA SER A 70 2.06 13.84 -32.75
C SER A 70 1.77 15.33 -32.66
N GLU A 71 2.23 16.03 -31.60
CA GLU A 71 2.06 17.49 -31.41
C GLU A 71 3.18 18.33 -32.06
N ASN A 72 4.40 17.81 -32.19
CA ASN A 72 5.52 18.58 -32.73
C ASN A 72 5.81 18.29 -34.20
N GLU A 73 5.86 17.02 -34.58
CA GLU A 73 6.28 16.61 -35.93
C GLU A 73 5.08 16.29 -36.81
N GLY A 74 3.93 15.98 -36.20
CA GLY A 74 2.72 15.59 -36.92
C GLY A 74 2.82 14.14 -37.37
N PHE A 75 1.81 13.34 -37.03
CA PHE A 75 1.78 11.94 -37.44
C PHE A 75 1.38 11.86 -38.92
N ILE A 76 2.19 11.25 -39.80
CA ILE A 76 1.89 11.05 -41.23
C ILE A 76 0.88 9.90 -41.42
N LEU A 77 -0.15 9.82 -40.58
CA LEU A 77 -1.34 9.02 -40.87
C LEU A 77 -2.35 9.95 -41.51
N GLN A 78 -2.15 10.09 -42.81
CA GLN A 78 -2.93 10.80 -43.83
C GLN A 78 -4.40 11.03 -43.44
N MET A 79 -4.70 12.24 -43.00
CA MET A 79 -6.00 12.88 -43.19
C MET A 79 -5.74 14.10 -44.07
N PRO A 80 -6.21 14.12 -45.32
CA PRO A 80 -6.02 15.27 -46.19
C PRO A 80 -7.09 16.28 -45.81
N GLN A 81 -6.72 17.34 -45.09
CA GLN A 81 -7.26 18.66 -45.36
C GLN A 81 -6.48 19.75 -44.63
N ASN A 82 -5.97 20.65 -45.46
CA ASN A 82 -5.40 21.96 -45.15
C ASN A 82 -4.07 21.94 -44.42
N THR A 83 -3.03 21.92 -45.26
CA THR A 83 -1.75 22.61 -45.09
C THR A 83 -1.94 24.01 -44.46
N SER A 84 -2.02 24.07 -43.14
CA SER A 84 -1.50 25.18 -42.36
C SER A 84 -0.21 24.68 -41.74
N GLU A 85 0.86 25.47 -41.86
CA GLU A 85 2.21 25.20 -41.38
C GLU A 85 2.24 24.30 -40.14
N ILE A 86 3.14 23.31 -40.12
CA ILE A 86 3.43 22.51 -38.93
C ILE A 86 4.10 23.45 -37.92
N THR A 87 3.30 24.30 -37.27
CA THR A 87 3.72 25.12 -36.17
C THR A 87 3.91 24.17 -35.00
N ARG A 88 5.14 24.12 -34.48
CA ARG A 88 5.47 23.41 -33.23
C ARG A 88 4.47 23.86 -32.16
N SER A 89 3.81 22.90 -31.51
CA SER A 89 2.84 23.20 -30.47
C SER A 89 3.55 23.90 -29.30
N GLU A 90 3.19 25.15 -29.00
CA GLU A 90 3.74 25.88 -27.83
C GLU A 90 3.42 25.16 -26.51
N ALA A 91 2.38 24.33 -26.49
CA ALA A 91 1.99 23.53 -25.33
C ALA A 91 2.98 22.40 -25.00
N PHE A 92 3.73 21.88 -25.99
CA PHE A 92 4.68 20.78 -25.79
C PHE A 92 6.09 21.11 -26.30
N PRO A 93 6.77 22.10 -25.70
CA PRO A 93 8.06 22.57 -26.20
C PRO A 93 9.18 21.54 -25.99
N SER A 94 9.12 20.72 -24.95
CA SER A 94 10.11 19.68 -24.66
C SER A 94 9.49 18.40 -24.13
N LEU A 95 10.23 17.29 -24.22
CA LEU A 95 9.80 15.98 -23.71
C LEU A 95 9.45 16.02 -22.21
N ALA A 96 10.10 16.89 -21.43
CA ALA A 96 9.82 17.08 -20.01
C ALA A 96 8.40 17.63 -19.76
N HIS A 97 7.90 18.52 -20.63
CA HIS A 97 6.53 19.04 -20.54
C HIS A 97 5.50 17.95 -20.87
N THR A 98 5.82 17.07 -21.83
CA THR A 98 4.97 15.92 -22.14
C THR A 98 4.94 14.90 -20.99
N TRP A 99 6.06 14.70 -20.30
CA TRP A 99 6.11 13.90 -19.06
C TRP A 99 5.26 14.50 -17.95
N TRP A 100 5.38 15.82 -17.72
CA TRP A 100 4.54 16.53 -16.75
C TRP A 100 3.05 16.33 -17.04
N PHE A 101 2.62 16.58 -18.28
CA PHE A 101 1.25 16.33 -18.72
C PHE A 101 0.81 14.88 -18.49
N THR A 102 1.66 13.91 -18.83
CA THR A 102 1.34 12.49 -18.71
C THR A 102 1.19 12.06 -17.25
N LEU A 103 2.08 12.50 -16.36
CA LEU A 103 2.02 12.19 -14.93
C LEU A 103 0.75 12.76 -14.29
N ILE A 104 0.46 14.04 -14.51
CA ILE A 104 -0.73 14.73 -13.98
C ILE A 104 -2.03 14.14 -14.54
N SER A 105 -2.03 13.65 -15.78
CA SER A 105 -3.18 13.01 -16.40
C SER A 105 -3.44 11.61 -15.84
N ILE A 106 -2.40 10.79 -15.63
CA ILE A 106 -2.52 9.43 -15.08
C ILE A 106 -2.92 9.48 -13.60
N GLU A 107 -2.39 10.43 -12.84
CA GLU A 107 -2.82 10.66 -11.46
C GLU A 107 -4.23 11.25 -11.36
N THR A 108 -4.88 11.54 -12.50
CA THR A 108 -6.21 12.13 -12.59
C THR A 108 -6.35 13.49 -11.90
N VAL A 109 -5.22 14.21 -11.71
CA VAL A 109 -5.19 15.56 -11.15
C VAL A 109 -5.70 16.57 -12.17
N GLY A 110 -5.18 16.50 -13.40
CA GLY A 110 -5.69 17.26 -14.55
C GLY A 110 -5.70 18.77 -14.36
N TYR A 111 -4.55 19.41 -14.11
CA TYR A 111 -4.46 20.87 -13.92
C TYR A 111 -5.02 21.69 -15.10
N GLY A 112 -4.93 21.16 -16.33
CA GLY A 112 -5.39 21.85 -17.54
C GLY A 112 -4.48 22.98 -18.01
N ASP A 113 -3.26 23.07 -17.48
CA ASP A 113 -2.20 23.98 -17.89
C ASP A 113 -1.65 23.63 -19.28
N ILE A 114 -1.55 22.34 -19.59
CA ILE A 114 -1.09 21.81 -20.87
C ILE A 114 -2.13 20.83 -21.40
N VAL A 115 -2.60 21.05 -22.64
CA VAL A 115 -3.64 20.22 -23.26
C VAL A 115 -3.30 19.95 -24.73
N PRO A 116 -3.50 18.72 -25.24
CA PRO A 116 -3.30 18.41 -26.65
C PRO A 116 -4.22 19.25 -27.56
N THR A 117 -3.58 19.93 -28.51
CA THR A 117 -4.26 20.79 -29.49
C THR A 117 -4.79 19.96 -30.66
N ARG A 118 -4.05 18.92 -31.06
CA ARG A 118 -4.37 18.11 -32.25
C ARG A 118 -5.35 16.99 -31.91
N GLY A 119 -6.32 16.77 -32.82
CA GLY A 119 -7.36 15.74 -32.65
C GLY A 119 -6.81 14.32 -32.54
N ILE A 120 -5.79 13.97 -33.33
CA ILE A 120 -5.14 12.65 -33.28
C ILE A 120 -4.47 12.40 -31.91
N THR A 121 -3.82 13.43 -31.36
CA THR A 121 -3.17 13.36 -30.06
C THR A 121 -4.18 13.14 -28.94
N ARG A 122 -5.36 13.76 -29.02
CA ARG A 122 -6.46 13.49 -28.07
C ARG A 122 -6.87 12.03 -28.06
N VAL A 123 -6.99 11.40 -29.23
CA VAL A 123 -7.32 9.96 -29.33
C VAL A 123 -6.22 9.10 -28.71
N ILE A 124 -4.95 9.41 -28.98
CA ILE A 124 -3.80 8.71 -28.38
C ILE A 124 -3.85 8.82 -26.85
N VAL A 125 -4.07 10.02 -26.32
CA VAL A 125 -4.20 10.28 -24.88
C VAL A 125 -5.36 9.51 -24.28
N CYS A 126 -6.52 9.47 -24.94
CA CYS A 126 -7.66 8.69 -24.43
C CYS A 126 -7.35 7.18 -24.37
N LEU A 127 -6.74 6.61 -25.41
CA LEU A 127 -6.47 5.17 -25.48
C LEU A 127 -5.33 4.75 -24.55
N PHE A 128 -4.16 5.37 -24.71
CA PHE A 128 -2.97 5.02 -23.92
C PHE A 128 -3.05 5.57 -22.49
N GLY A 129 -3.65 6.74 -22.29
CA GLY A 129 -3.88 7.29 -20.95
C GLY A 129 -4.84 6.43 -20.14
N TYR A 130 -5.92 5.91 -20.74
CA TYR A 130 -6.80 4.95 -20.07
C TYR A 130 -6.06 3.66 -19.70
N ALA A 131 -5.26 3.09 -20.63
CA ALA A 131 -4.46 1.90 -20.35
C ALA A 131 -3.41 2.12 -19.24
N ALA A 132 -2.76 3.28 -19.24
CA ALA A 132 -1.80 3.66 -18.20
C ALA A 132 -2.48 3.85 -16.84
N TYR A 133 -3.65 4.48 -16.81
CA TYR A 133 -4.45 4.62 -15.60
C TYR A 133 -4.84 3.27 -15.01
N CYS A 134 -5.36 2.34 -15.83
CA CYS A 134 -5.75 1.01 -15.37
C CYS A 134 -4.57 0.23 -14.75
N THR A 135 -3.39 0.30 -15.37
CA THR A 135 -2.20 -0.39 -14.86
C THR A 135 -1.67 0.27 -13.58
N PHE A 136 -1.71 1.60 -13.49
CA PHE A 136 -1.37 2.35 -12.28
C PHE A 136 -2.31 2.01 -11.10
N VAL A 137 -3.63 1.97 -11.33
CA VAL A 137 -4.62 1.57 -10.32
C VAL A 137 -4.40 0.13 -9.87
N THR A 138 -3.99 -0.76 -10.78
CA THR A 138 -3.66 -2.15 -10.44
C THR A 138 -2.50 -2.21 -9.44
N ALA A 139 -1.43 -1.43 -9.66
CA ALA A 139 -0.31 -1.35 -8.72
C ALA A 139 -0.74 -0.81 -7.34
N SER A 140 -1.59 0.23 -7.31
CA SER A 140 -2.15 0.76 -6.05
C SER A 140 -3.04 -0.26 -5.32
N THR A 141 -3.83 -1.03 -6.09
CA THR A 141 -4.73 -2.06 -5.55
C THR A 141 -3.94 -3.21 -4.90
N GLN A 142 -2.81 -3.61 -5.47
CA GLN A 142 -1.95 -4.65 -4.88
C GLN A 142 -1.45 -4.29 -3.47
N ILE A 143 -1.13 -3.01 -3.25
CA ILE A 143 -0.72 -2.50 -1.92
C ILE A 143 -1.87 -2.65 -0.92
N SER A 144 -3.08 -2.25 -1.31
CA SER A 144 -4.28 -2.33 -0.46
C SER A 144 -4.67 -3.77 -0.10
N VAL A 145 -4.65 -4.67 -1.08
CA VAL A 145 -4.91 -6.10 -0.87
C VAL A 145 -3.84 -6.72 0.02
N GLY A 146 -2.57 -6.38 -0.19
CA GLY A 146 -1.46 -6.82 0.66
C GLY A 146 -1.65 -6.44 2.13
N LEU A 147 -2.06 -5.20 2.41
CA LEU A 147 -2.36 -4.76 3.77
C LEU A 147 -3.50 -5.58 4.39
N THR A 148 -4.57 -5.80 3.63
CA THR A 148 -5.74 -6.56 4.10
C THR A 148 -5.36 -8.00 4.49
N LEU A 149 -4.55 -8.66 3.65
CA LEU A 149 -4.07 -10.02 3.92
C LEU A 149 -3.16 -10.06 5.16
N MET A 150 -2.31 -9.05 5.36
CA MET A 150 -1.47 -8.95 6.56
C MET A 150 -2.30 -8.77 7.83
N MET A 151 -3.35 -7.94 7.78
CA MET A 151 -4.26 -7.75 8.92
C MET A 151 -5.03 -9.04 9.24
N GLU A 152 -5.40 -9.81 8.23
CA GLU A 152 -6.03 -11.13 8.42
C GLU A 152 -5.05 -12.13 9.06
N GLU A 153 -3.80 -12.15 8.60
CA GLU A 153 -2.77 -13.03 9.16
C GLU A 153 -2.41 -12.67 10.61
N ASP A 154 -2.32 -11.38 10.93
CA ASP A 154 -2.05 -10.90 12.29
C ASP A 154 -3.20 -11.24 13.24
N SER A 155 -4.45 -11.14 12.78
CA SER A 155 -5.63 -11.57 13.54
C SER A 155 -5.59 -13.07 13.85
N LYS A 156 -5.11 -13.90 12.91
CA LYS A 156 -4.93 -15.35 13.12
C LYS A 156 -3.82 -15.61 14.14
N LYS A 157 -2.69 -14.92 14.05
CA LYS A 157 -1.56 -15.03 15.00
C LYS A 157 -1.98 -14.62 16.42
N GLU A 158 -2.84 -13.62 16.58
CA GLU A 158 -3.34 -13.21 17.89
C GLU A 158 -4.12 -14.33 18.59
N CYS A 159 -4.94 -15.06 17.85
CA CYS A 159 -5.68 -16.22 18.37
C CYS A 159 -4.73 -17.34 18.86
N GLU A 160 -3.70 -17.65 18.08
CA GLU A 160 -2.69 -18.63 18.46
C GLU A 160 -1.87 -18.18 19.69
N ASN A 161 -1.55 -16.89 19.79
CA ASN A 161 -0.88 -16.33 20.95
C ASN A 161 -1.74 -16.43 22.22
N LYS A 162 -3.06 -16.20 22.13
CA LYS A 162 -3.99 -16.41 23.26
C LYS A 162 -3.97 -17.87 23.72
N LEU A 163 -3.92 -18.81 22.78
CA LEU A 163 -3.80 -20.24 23.10
C LEU A 163 -2.47 -20.55 23.81
N ARG A 164 -1.35 -20.02 23.30
CA ARG A 164 -0.01 -20.19 23.90
C ARG A 164 0.04 -19.66 25.33
N ASN A 165 -0.53 -18.48 25.57
CA ASN A 165 -0.59 -17.90 26.92
C ASN A 165 -1.45 -18.75 27.87
N THR A 166 -2.58 -19.26 27.40
CA THR A 166 -3.44 -20.15 28.20
C THR A 166 -2.73 -21.46 28.53
N ALA A 167 -1.99 -22.05 27.59
CA ALA A 167 -1.18 -23.24 27.81
C ALA A 167 -0.06 -22.99 28.84
N ALA A 168 0.61 -21.84 28.78
CA ALA A 168 1.61 -21.46 29.76
C ALA A 168 1.02 -21.36 31.18
N SER A 169 -0.16 -20.74 31.32
CA SER A 169 -0.88 -20.68 32.60
C SER A 169 -1.26 -22.07 33.12
N LEU A 170 -1.61 -23.01 32.24
CA LEU A 170 -1.91 -24.40 32.64
C LEU A 170 -0.67 -25.10 33.20
N ILE A 171 0.49 -24.95 32.55
CA ILE A 171 1.75 -25.53 33.02
C ILE A 171 2.14 -24.93 34.38
N GLN A 172 2.06 -23.60 34.51
CA GLN A 172 2.36 -22.91 35.77
C GLN A 172 1.43 -23.36 36.90
N PHE A 173 0.14 -23.50 36.61
CA PHE A 173 -0.84 -23.99 37.57
C PHE A 173 -0.55 -25.43 37.99
N TRP A 174 -0.27 -26.32 37.04
CA TRP A 174 0.06 -27.72 37.32
C TRP A 174 1.27 -27.85 38.24
N PHE A 175 2.32 -27.06 37.98
CA PHE A 175 3.52 -27.03 38.81
C PHE A 175 3.23 -26.52 40.23
N ARG A 176 2.46 -25.42 40.36
CA ARG A 176 2.04 -24.90 41.69
C ARG A 176 1.16 -25.89 42.45
N PHE A 177 0.28 -26.62 41.77
CA PHE A 177 -0.54 -27.67 42.36
C PHE A 177 0.31 -28.85 42.84
N HIS A 178 1.35 -29.24 42.09
CA HIS A 178 2.28 -30.28 42.51
C HIS A 178 3.04 -29.92 43.79
N LEU A 179 3.38 -28.64 43.96
CA LEU A 179 4.05 -28.12 45.16
C LEU A 179 3.10 -27.90 46.35
N ALA A 180 1.78 -27.94 46.17
CA ALA A 180 0.80 -27.71 47.24
C ALA A 180 0.58 -28.97 48.12
N GLY A 181 0.50 -28.78 49.44
CA GLY A 181 0.30 -29.85 50.43
C GLY A 181 -1.08 -30.56 50.33
N VAL A 182 -1.23 -31.69 51.03
CA VAL A 182 -2.43 -32.57 50.95
C VAL A 182 -3.74 -31.86 51.33
N GLU A 183 -3.72 -30.90 52.26
CA GLU A 183 -4.90 -30.17 52.72
C GLU A 183 -5.42 -29.11 51.73
N ASP A 184 -4.58 -28.62 50.82
CA ASP A 184 -4.89 -27.50 49.90
C ASP A 184 -5.38 -27.96 48.51
N ARG A 185 -5.58 -29.27 48.31
CA ARG A 185 -5.91 -29.87 47.00
C ARG A 185 -7.34 -29.60 46.49
N LYS A 186 -8.17 -28.85 47.22
CA LYS A 186 -9.52 -28.43 46.79
C LYS A 186 -9.53 -27.57 45.50
N MET A 187 -8.36 -27.09 45.05
CA MET A 187 -8.12 -26.35 43.80
C MET A 187 -8.41 -27.12 42.49
N THR A 188 -8.98 -28.34 42.55
CA THR A 188 -9.19 -29.27 41.43
C THR A 188 -10.27 -28.84 40.43
N GLU A 189 -11.33 -28.16 40.89
CA GLU A 189 -12.45 -27.70 40.03
C GLU A 189 -12.01 -26.61 39.04
N TYR A 190 -11.19 -25.66 39.49
CA TYR A 190 -10.66 -24.59 38.65
C TYR A 190 -9.75 -25.15 37.55
N PHE A 191 -8.87 -26.09 37.89
CA PHE A 191 -8.01 -26.79 36.94
C PHE A 191 -8.82 -27.50 35.85
N ARG A 192 -9.83 -28.26 36.26
CA ARG A 192 -10.70 -29.00 35.33
C ARG A 192 -11.39 -28.04 34.36
N ARG A 193 -11.85 -26.87 34.82
CA ARG A 193 -12.44 -25.83 33.96
C ARG A 193 -11.44 -25.24 32.97
N VAL A 194 -10.21 -24.94 33.40
CA VAL A 194 -9.16 -24.39 32.53
C VAL A 194 -8.73 -25.41 31.47
N CYS A 195 -8.46 -26.65 31.88
CA CYS A 195 -8.14 -27.76 30.98
C CYS A 195 -9.27 -28.03 29.97
N PHE A 196 -10.53 -27.99 30.43
CA PHE A 196 -11.70 -28.18 29.57
C PHE A 196 -11.87 -27.03 28.56
N LYS A 197 -11.67 -25.77 28.97
CA LYS A 197 -11.66 -24.63 28.05
C LYS A 197 -10.56 -24.74 27.00
N LEU A 198 -9.36 -25.16 27.38
CA LEU A 198 -8.25 -25.42 26.47
C LEU A 198 -8.57 -26.53 25.48
N TYR A 199 -9.07 -27.67 25.98
CA TYR A 199 -9.49 -28.80 25.15
C TYR A 199 -10.57 -28.40 24.14
N LEU A 200 -11.61 -27.67 24.57
CA LEU A 200 -12.66 -27.19 23.67
C LEU A 200 -12.14 -26.20 22.62
N THR A 201 -11.16 -25.37 22.98
CA THR A 201 -10.56 -24.41 22.05
C THR A 201 -9.68 -25.12 21.02
N ALA A 202 -8.84 -26.07 21.45
CA ALA A 202 -8.06 -26.92 20.57
C ALA A 202 -8.95 -27.77 19.65
N LYS A 203 -10.04 -28.36 20.18
CA LYS A 203 -11.00 -29.15 19.41
C LYS A 203 -11.72 -28.32 18.35
N ARG A 204 -12.12 -27.08 18.67
CA ARG A 204 -12.70 -26.15 17.70
C ARG A 204 -11.68 -25.78 16.61
N GLY A 205 -10.43 -25.51 16.99
CA GLY A 205 -9.34 -25.26 16.04
C GLY A 205 -9.12 -26.42 15.07
N HIS A 206 -9.06 -27.66 15.58
CA HIS A 206 -8.91 -28.86 14.76
C HIS A 206 -10.06 -29.03 13.77
N ARG A 207 -11.31 -28.83 14.21
CA ARG A 207 -12.49 -28.92 13.34
C ARG A 207 -12.45 -27.86 12.23
N ASN A 208 -12.05 -26.63 12.53
CA ASN A 208 -11.92 -25.57 11.54
C ASN A 208 -10.83 -25.90 10.51
N ARG A 209 -9.69 -26.47 10.93
CA ARG A 209 -8.65 -26.94 10.00
C ARG A 209 -9.17 -28.02 9.04
N GLN A 210 -9.95 -28.98 9.54
CA GLN A 210 -10.58 -30.01 8.70
C GLN A 210 -11.63 -29.45 7.72
N LEU A 211 -12.36 -28.42 8.11
CA LEU A 211 -13.28 -27.72 7.21
C LEU A 211 -12.53 -26.98 6.11
N MET A 212 -11.41 -26.33 6.45
CA MET A 212 -10.56 -25.64 5.49
C MET A 212 -9.93 -26.60 4.48
N THR A 213 -9.46 -27.78 4.90
CA THR A 213 -8.93 -28.78 3.94
C THR A 213 -10.02 -29.27 2.99
N LYS A 214 -11.23 -29.52 3.49
CA LYS A 214 -12.38 -29.91 2.66
C LYS A 214 -12.83 -28.81 1.70
N LEU A 215 -12.75 -27.55 2.11
CA LEU A 215 -13.03 -26.39 1.24
C LEU A 215 -11.97 -26.27 0.15
N ARG A 216 -10.69 -26.45 0.49
CA ARG A 216 -9.58 -26.42 -0.48
C ARG A 216 -9.74 -27.48 -1.56
N GLU A 217 -10.04 -28.72 -1.16
CA GLU A 217 -10.32 -29.84 -2.08
C GLU A 217 -11.55 -29.63 -2.98
N LYS A 218 -12.47 -28.73 -2.60
CA LYS A 218 -13.63 -28.34 -3.41
C LYS A 218 -13.33 -27.20 -4.37
N VAL A 219 -12.41 -26.31 -4.03
CA VAL A 219 -11.98 -25.20 -4.91
C VAL A 219 -10.99 -25.69 -5.97
N GLU A 220 -10.20 -26.72 -5.65
CA GLU A 220 -9.26 -27.36 -6.59
C GLU A 220 -9.94 -28.35 -7.58
N ARG A 221 -11.24 -28.62 -7.41
CA ARG A 221 -12.06 -29.48 -8.29
C ARG A 221 -12.96 -28.65 -9.18
#